data_AF-A0A5N6EUG8-F1
#
_entry.id   AF-A0A5N6EUG8-F1
#
_cell.length_a   1.000
_cell.length_b   1.000
_cell.length_c   1.000
_cell.angle_alpha   90.00
_cell.angle_beta   90.00
_cell.angle_gamma   90.00
#
_symmetry.space_group_name_H-M   'P 1'
#
loop_
_entity.id
_entity.type
_entity.pdbx_description
1 polymer ?
#
loop_
_entity_poly.entity_id
_entity_poly.type
_entity_poly.pdbx_seq_one_letter_code
_entity_poly.pdbx_strand_id
1 'polypeptide(L)'
;MEIQEDIPIEIINRVNPERSAYLRAWCIWQDGNSKDTLPIWDLDYRYWKKILLKQCGFDNATHQLKYSFKRDGHTITGYVLFRMQWFCAIQAMLEAEECKLQFEIVWNNGSILCI
;
A
#
# COMPACT_ATOMS: atom_id res chain seq x y z
N MET A 1 -2.92 -7.52 14.53
CA MET A 1 -2.91 -8.36 13.33
C MET A 1 -1.50 -8.39 12.78
N GLU A 2 -1.09 -9.54 12.26
CA GLU A 2 0.24 -9.76 11.72
C GLU A 2 0.17 -9.97 10.20
N ILE A 3 1.29 -9.70 9.52
CA ILE A 3 1.48 -9.97 8.10
C ILE A 3 2.62 -10.99 7.95
N GLN A 4 2.41 -12.00 7.11
CA GLN A 4 3.45 -12.97 6.73
C GLN A 4 4.49 -12.32 5.81
N GLU A 5 5.74 -12.75 5.92
CA GLU A 5 6.88 -12.17 5.21
C GLU A 5 6.76 -12.17 3.69
N ASP A 6 6.15 -13.21 3.15
CA ASP A 6 6.08 -13.52 1.74
C ASP A 6 4.82 -12.98 1.06
N ILE A 7 3.89 -12.40 1.85
CA ILE A 7 2.69 -11.78 1.31
C ILE A 7 3.09 -10.77 0.23
N PRO A 8 2.54 -10.91 -0.98
CA PRO A 8 2.86 -10.01 -2.07
C PRO A 8 2.17 -8.66 -1.88
N ILE A 9 2.90 -7.60 -2.19
CA ILE A 9 2.39 -6.23 -2.26
C ILE A 9 2.58 -5.74 -3.68
N GLU A 10 1.45 -5.52 -4.36
CA GLU A 10 1.41 -4.99 -5.72
C GLU A 10 1.26 -3.46 -5.70
N ILE A 11 2.09 -2.78 -6.49
CA ILE A 11 1.97 -1.35 -6.75
C ILE A 11 1.81 -1.15 -8.25
N ILE A 12 0.58 -0.84 -8.67
CA ILE A 12 0.26 -0.58 -10.08
C ILE A 12 0.36 0.92 -10.31
N ASN A 13 1.32 1.34 -11.12
CA ASN A 13 1.43 2.75 -11.47
C ASN A 13 0.57 3.07 -12.70
N ARG A 14 -0.60 3.68 -12.48
CA ARG A 14 -1.51 4.08 -13.56
C ARG A 14 -1.05 5.34 -14.30
N VAL A 15 -0.13 6.11 -13.71
CA VAL A 15 0.46 7.31 -14.32
C VAL A 15 1.61 6.94 -15.25
N ASN A 16 2.49 6.03 -14.82
CA ASN A 16 3.59 5.49 -15.61
C ASN A 16 3.68 3.96 -15.41
N PRO A 17 3.05 3.16 -16.29
CA PRO A 17 2.98 1.70 -16.13
C PRO A 17 4.33 0.99 -16.05
N GLU A 18 5.38 1.51 -16.70
CA GLU A 18 6.74 0.95 -16.67
C GLU A 18 7.40 1.04 -15.28
N ARG A 19 6.82 1.86 -14.39
CA ARG A 19 7.27 2.05 -13.01
C ARG A 19 6.30 1.45 -11.99
N SER A 20 5.71 0.31 -12.33
CA SER A 20 4.99 -0.53 -11.37
C SER A 20 5.99 -1.38 -10.56
N ALA A 21 5.59 -1.87 -9.39
CA ALA A 21 6.42 -2.71 -8.55
C ALA A 21 5.66 -3.89 -7.95
N TYR A 22 6.37 -4.98 -7.74
CA TYR A 22 5.89 -6.18 -7.07
C TYR A 22 6.89 -6.53 -5.96
N LEU A 23 6.43 -6.53 -4.72
CA LEU A 23 7.27 -6.66 -3.54
C LEU A 23 6.73 -7.78 -2.65
N ARG A 24 7.57 -8.26 -1.74
CA ARG A 24 7.12 -9.07 -0.61
C ARG A 24 7.05 -8.20 0.64
N ALA A 25 6.22 -8.56 1.61
CA ALA A 25 6.07 -7.80 2.85
C ALA A 25 7.41 -7.62 3.60
N TRP A 26 8.33 -8.59 3.54
CA TRP A 26 9.66 -8.45 4.14
C TRP A 26 10.48 -7.29 3.56
N CYS A 27 10.20 -6.86 2.32
CA CYS A 27 10.88 -5.72 1.72
C CYS A 27 10.59 -4.40 2.44
N ILE A 28 9.61 -4.35 3.33
CA ILE A 28 9.25 -3.17 4.13
C ILE A 28 9.34 -3.42 5.65
N TRP A 29 10.07 -4.44 6.06
CA TRP A 29 10.44 -4.61 7.46
C TRP A 29 11.47 -3.58 7.90
N GLN A 30 11.51 -3.33 9.20
CA GLN A 30 12.66 -2.65 9.80
C GLN A 30 13.88 -3.58 9.76
N ASP A 31 15.05 -3.01 9.46
CA ASP A 31 16.33 -3.73 9.38
C ASP A 31 16.57 -4.57 10.64
N GLY A 32 16.97 -5.84 10.45
CA GLY A 32 17.34 -6.75 11.53
C GLY A 32 16.22 -7.65 12.08
N ASN A 33 15.01 -7.60 11.53
CA ASN A 33 13.96 -8.58 11.85
C ASN A 33 14.05 -9.82 10.94
N SER A 34 14.34 -10.98 11.52
CA SER A 34 14.26 -12.30 10.87
C SER A 34 13.08 -13.09 11.46
N LYS A 35 11.85 -12.69 11.13
CA LYS A 35 10.63 -13.32 11.65
C LYS A 35 9.69 -13.68 10.51
N ASP A 36 9.10 -14.87 10.54
CA ASP A 36 8.14 -15.30 9.50
C ASP A 36 6.89 -14.39 9.43
N THR A 37 6.54 -13.73 10.54
CA THR A 37 5.47 -12.74 10.63
C THR A 37 5.91 -11.48 11.38
N LEU A 38 5.25 -10.35 11.09
CA LEU A 38 5.45 -9.08 11.77
C LEU A 38 4.10 -8.41 12.07
N PRO A 39 3.93 -7.74 13.22
CA PRO A 39 2.78 -6.88 13.42
C PRO A 39 2.72 -5.75 12.38
N ILE A 40 1.53 -5.46 11.84
CA ILE A 40 1.36 -4.45 10.76
C ILE A 40 1.91 -3.08 11.17
N TRP A 41 1.76 -2.69 12.43
CA TRP A 41 2.25 -1.40 12.94
C TRP A 41 3.77 -1.27 12.97
N ASP A 42 4.50 -2.38 12.91
CA ASP A 42 5.95 -2.44 12.87
C ASP A 42 6.52 -2.29 11.45
N LEU A 43 5.69 -2.36 10.41
CA LEU A 43 6.11 -2.12 9.02
C LEU A 43 6.69 -0.70 8.87
N ASP A 44 7.79 -0.58 8.14
CA ASP A 44 8.51 0.69 7.99
C ASP A 44 7.86 1.56 6.91
N TYR A 45 6.95 2.43 7.35
CA TYR A 45 6.32 3.41 6.48
C TYR A 45 7.30 4.40 5.82
N ARG A 46 8.45 4.69 6.45
CA ARG A 46 9.47 5.55 5.84
C ARG A 46 10.15 4.83 4.69
N TYR A 47 10.43 3.54 4.85
CA TYR A 47 11.00 2.72 3.79
C TYR A 47 10.00 2.50 2.64
N TRP A 48 8.73 2.24 2.95
CA TRP A 48 7.64 2.22 1.98
C TRP A 48 7.62 3.47 1.07
N LYS A 49 7.68 4.67 1.66
CA LYS A 49 7.74 5.92 0.88
C LYS A 49 8.98 6.01 0.01
N LYS A 50 10.14 5.51 0.46
CA LYS A 50 11.36 5.48 -0.36
C LYS A 50 11.19 4.57 -1.57
N ILE A 51 10.54 3.42 -1.42
CA ILE A 51 10.24 2.50 -2.52
C ILE A 51 9.32 3.17 -3.54
N LEU A 52 8.22 3.78 -3.09
CA LEU A 52 7.28 4.50 -3.95
C LEU A 52 7.99 5.60 -4.76
N LEU A 53 8.83 6.41 -4.11
CA LEU A 53 9.57 7.47 -4.78
C LEU A 53 10.59 6.92 -5.78
N LYS A 54 11.46 6.00 -5.34
CA LYS A 54 12.62 5.56 -6.13
C LYS A 54 12.24 4.59 -7.23
N GLN A 55 11.43 3.58 -6.94
CA GLN A 55 11.06 2.55 -7.91
C GLN A 55 9.88 3.02 -8.74
N CYS A 56 8.83 3.52 -8.07
CA CYS A 56 7.57 3.81 -8.74
C CYS A 56 7.46 5.24 -9.29
N GLY A 57 8.35 6.16 -8.93
CA GLY A 57 8.27 7.55 -9.38
C GLY A 57 7.13 8.33 -8.76
N PHE A 58 6.71 7.94 -7.55
CA PHE A 58 5.65 8.62 -6.82
C PHE A 58 6.07 10.03 -6.43
N ASP A 59 5.23 11.01 -6.75
CA ASP A 59 5.35 12.41 -6.35
C ASP A 59 4.08 12.82 -5.60
N ASN A 60 4.23 13.19 -4.33
CA ASN A 60 3.09 13.52 -3.47
C ASN A 60 2.40 14.85 -3.85
N ALA A 61 3.01 15.67 -4.70
CA ALA A 61 2.38 16.90 -5.20
C ALA A 61 1.37 16.59 -6.32
N THR A 62 1.65 15.59 -7.14
CA THR A 62 0.91 15.31 -8.38
C THR A 62 0.21 13.96 -8.40
N HIS A 63 0.54 13.04 -7.49
CA HIS A 63 -0.01 11.70 -7.42
C HIS A 63 -0.75 11.44 -6.09
N GLN A 64 -1.62 10.43 -6.12
CA GLN A 64 -2.28 9.85 -4.96
C GLN A 64 -2.08 8.34 -4.94
N LEU A 65 -2.04 7.76 -3.75
CA LEU A 65 -2.00 6.31 -3.55
C LEU A 65 -3.41 5.82 -3.20
N LYS A 66 -4.01 5.06 -4.12
CA LYS A 66 -5.33 4.46 -4.00
C LYS A 66 -5.21 2.99 -3.62
N TYR A 67 -6.15 2.48 -2.83
CA TYR A 67 -6.35 1.04 -2.62
C TYR A 67 -7.81 0.68 -2.89
N SER A 68 -8.09 -0.58 -3.22
CA SER A 68 -9.45 -1.09 -3.36
C SER A 68 -9.51 -2.58 -3.04
N PHE A 69 -10.62 -3.01 -2.44
CA PHE A 69 -10.86 -4.41 -2.10
C PHE A 69 -12.36 -4.70 -2.07
N LYS A 70 -12.74 -5.98 -2.10
CA LYS A 70 -14.13 -6.42 -1.93
C LYS A 70 -14.43 -6.81 -0.49
N ARG A 71 -15.60 -6.38 0.00
CA ARG A 71 -16.15 -6.78 1.29
C ARG A 71 -17.67 -6.82 1.18
N ASP A 72 -18.28 -7.93 1.56
CA ASP A 72 -19.73 -8.14 1.52
C ASP A 72 -20.31 -7.89 0.11
N GLY A 73 -19.58 -8.28 -0.93
CA GLY A 73 -19.97 -8.06 -2.34
C GLY A 73 -19.81 -6.63 -2.86
N HIS A 74 -19.34 -5.68 -2.04
CA HIS A 74 -19.11 -4.28 -2.43
C HIS A 74 -17.63 -3.98 -2.62
N THR A 75 -17.30 -3.16 -3.63
CA THR A 75 -15.95 -2.60 -3.78
C THR A 75 -15.79 -1.39 -2.86
N ILE A 76 -14.86 -1.50 -1.92
CA ILE A 76 -14.43 -0.39 -1.08
C ILE A 76 -13.18 0.21 -1.70
N THR A 77 -13.15 1.53 -1.86
CA THR A 77 -12.01 2.28 -2.38
C THR A 77 -11.61 3.36 -1.37
N GLY A 78 -10.31 3.54 -1.16
CA GLY A 78 -9.80 4.62 -0.33
C GLY A 78 -8.44 5.10 -0.81
N TYR A 79 -7.95 6.14 -0.12
CA TYR A 79 -6.66 6.77 -0.40
C TYR A 79 -5.78 6.79 0.85
N VAL A 80 -4.47 6.66 0.64
CA VAL A 80 -3.46 6.72 1.69
C VAL A 80 -2.76 8.07 1.62
N LEU A 81 -3.00 8.92 2.62
CA LEU A 81 -2.34 10.22 2.77
C LEU A 81 -1.28 10.18 3.88
N PHE A 82 -1.52 9.38 4.92
CA PHE A 82 -0.64 9.28 6.09
C PHE A 82 -0.44 7.83 6.58
N ARG A 83 0.53 7.64 7.47
CA ARG A 83 0.95 6.34 8.01
C ARG A 83 -0.22 5.51 8.57
N MET A 84 -1.11 6.11 9.35
CA MET A 84 -2.22 5.37 9.96
C MET A 84 -3.18 4.82 8.90
N GLN A 85 -3.49 5.60 7.86
CA GLN A 85 -4.32 5.12 6.76
C GLN A 85 -3.67 4.00 5.98
N TRP A 86 -2.34 4.03 5.83
CA TRP A 86 -1.59 2.93 5.21
C TRP A 86 -1.73 1.63 6.01
N PHE A 87 -1.56 1.69 7.34
CA PHE A 87 -1.76 0.52 8.20
C PHE A 87 -3.19 -0.01 8.15
N CYS A 88 -4.18 0.87 8.28
CA CYS A 88 -5.59 0.49 8.19
C CYS A 88 -5.94 -0.11 6.82
N ALA A 89 -5.37 0.42 5.73
CA ALA A 89 -5.59 -0.12 4.39
C ALA A 89 -5.01 -1.54 4.24
N ILE A 90 -3.77 -1.76 4.70
CA ILE A 90 -3.17 -3.11 4.72
C ILE A 90 -4.03 -4.06 5.54
N GLN A 91 -4.43 -3.64 6.74
CA GLN A 91 -5.28 -4.46 7.60
C GLN A 91 -6.61 -4.81 6.91
N ALA A 92 -7.32 -3.82 6.37
CA ALA A 92 -8.60 -4.04 5.71
C ALA A 92 -8.48 -4.96 4.48
N MET A 93 -7.40 -4.84 3.69
CA MET A 93 -7.17 -5.69 2.52
C MET A 93 -6.79 -7.13 2.88
N LEU A 94 -6.11 -7.35 4.01
CA LEU A 94 -5.82 -8.70 4.52
C LEU A 94 -7.08 -9.38 5.11
N GLU A 95 -8.00 -8.60 5.68
CA GLU A 95 -9.30 -9.07 6.17
C GLU A 95 -10.34 -9.26 5.05
N ALA A 96 -10.04 -8.77 3.84
CA ALA A 96 -10.93 -8.85 2.69
C ALA A 96 -10.96 -10.26 2.08
N GLU A 97 -12.04 -10.57 1.37
CA GLU A 97 -12.27 -11.89 0.73
C GLU A 97 -11.12 -12.31 -0.22
N GLU A 98 -10.51 -11.34 -0.90
CA GLU A 98 -9.46 -11.57 -1.90
C GLU A 98 -8.06 -11.70 -1.27
N CYS A 99 -7.88 -11.30 0.01
CA CYS A 99 -6.61 -11.25 0.72
C CYS A 99 -5.44 -10.66 -0.12
N LYS A 100 -5.75 -9.64 -0.94
CA LYS A 100 -4.81 -9.07 -1.91
C LYS A 100 -4.37 -7.68 -1.48
N LEU A 101 -3.06 -7.50 -1.28
CA LEU A 101 -2.48 -6.18 -1.03
C LEU A 101 -2.10 -5.52 -2.35
N GLN A 102 -2.96 -4.61 -2.83
CA GLN A 102 -2.72 -3.85 -4.05
C GLN A 102 -2.93 -2.36 -3.83
N PHE A 103 -1.95 -1.57 -4.23
CA PHE A 103 -2.02 -0.12 -4.30
C PHE A 103 -1.91 0.36 -5.73
N GLU A 104 -2.55 1.47 -6.04
CA GLU A 104 -2.51 2.12 -7.35
C GLU A 104 -1.99 3.55 -7.19
N ILE A 105 -1.00 3.92 -8.00
CA ILE A 105 -0.57 5.32 -8.14
C ILE A 105 -1.43 5.95 -9.24
N VAL A 106 -2.17 7.00 -8.89
CA VAL A 106 -3.06 7.73 -9.80
C VAL A 106 -2.78 9.22 -9.75
N TRP A 107 -3.23 9.98 -10.76
CA TRP A 107 -3.15 11.44 -10.74
C TRP A 107 -3.97 12.03 -9.59
N ASN A 108 -3.43 13.08 -8.96
CA ASN A 108 -4.14 13.89 -7.99
C ASN A 108 -5.08 14.86 -8.74
N ASN A 109 -6.34 14.47 -8.92
CA ASN A 109 -7.32 15.28 -9.66
C ASN A 109 -7.90 16.46 -8.85
N GLY A 110 -7.16 16.98 -7.85
CA GLY A 110 -7.56 18.16 -7.05
C GLY A 110 -8.83 17.98 -6.20
N SER A 111 -9.39 16.78 -6.14
CA SER A 111 -10.67 16.49 -5.47
C SER A 111 -10.44 15.83 -4.11
N ILE A 112 -9.78 16.53 -3.20
CA ILE A 112 -9.89 16.19 -1.77
C ILE A 112 -11.08 16.96 -1.23
N LEU A 113 -12.29 16.47 -1.52
CA LEU A 113 -13.48 16.76 -0.72
C LEU A 113 -13.74 15.48 0.09
N CYS A 114 -13.20 15.44 1.30
CA CYS A 114 -13.74 14.58 2.33
C CYS A 114 -14.64 15.45 3.20
N ILE A 115 -15.93 15.12 3.16
CA ILE A 115 -16.96 15.48 4.15
C ILE A 115 -16.68 14.66 5.41
#